data_AF-A0A7V5XF69-F1
#
_entry.id   AF-A0A7V5XF69-F1
#
_cell.length_a   1.000
_cell.length_b   1.000
_cell.length_c   1.000
_cell.angle_alpha   90.00
_cell.angle_beta   90.00
_cell.angle_gamma   90.00
#
_symmetry.space_group_name_H-M   'P 1'
#
loop_
_entity.id
_entity.type
_entity.pdbx_description
1 polymer ?
#
loop_
_entity_poly.entity_id
_entity_poly.type
_entity_poly.pdbx_seq_one_letter_code
_entity_poly.pdbx_strand_id
1 'polypeptide(L)'
;MIEPKILKQIEKRLEDDISKEIELIKNEIFFILDKDLDIYFLREFVKQYPRKLLKEKAEVLLDTLLNYLMKEILEKIKNMHIEHQHKFFKENLRDKIRIEALSENGSFKPQPIKIKEEEGLLDKTITAAPGIALSAGGIIATVAIPETITLKAIPAVSTLFGPIYIIKKLKDKNRRLKKIWKKQVNSYLKLAKNDLKKWLLDVEANFLKDLEFFHKKISSSLESSIDRGSINYAKIKNT
;
A
#
# COMPACT_ATOMS: atom_id res chain seq x y z
N MET A 1 16.11 -9.94 25.31
CA MET A 1 14.77 -9.32 25.14
C MET A 1 14.89 -7.81 24.93
N ILE A 2 14.16 -7.27 23.96
CA ILE A 2 14.00 -5.82 23.76
C ILE A 2 13.16 -5.27 24.93
N GLU A 3 13.52 -4.11 25.46
CA GLU A 3 12.81 -3.53 26.61
C GLU A 3 11.44 -2.99 26.20
N PRO A 4 10.39 -3.14 27.03
CA PRO A 4 9.05 -2.63 26.71
C PRO A 4 9.02 -1.12 26.40
N LYS A 5 9.88 -0.34 27.04
CA LYS A 5 10.02 1.11 26.78
C LYS A 5 10.54 1.38 25.37
N ILE A 6 11.49 0.57 24.91
CA ILE A 6 12.09 0.69 23.58
C ILE A 6 11.08 0.24 22.51
N LEU A 7 10.35 -0.85 22.74
CA LEU A 7 9.27 -1.29 21.84
C LEU A 7 8.23 -0.19 21.62
N LYS A 8 7.75 0.46 22.69
CA LYS A 8 6.85 1.61 22.58
C LYS A 8 7.44 2.78 21.78
N GLN A 9 8.76 2.99 21.82
CA GLN A 9 9.41 4.01 21.00
C GLN A 9 9.48 3.61 19.52
N ILE A 10 9.74 2.33 19.23
CA ILE A 10 9.71 1.77 17.89
C ILE A 10 8.30 1.88 17.30
N GLU A 11 7.27 1.44 18.03
CA GLU A 11 5.86 1.55 17.62
C GLU A 11 5.47 2.99 17.30
N LYS A 12 5.90 3.95 18.13
CA LYS A 12 5.63 5.38 17.89
C LYS A 12 6.32 5.89 16.63
N ARG A 13 7.60 5.58 16.45
CA ARG A 13 8.35 5.95 15.22
C ARG A 13 7.71 5.32 13.98
N LEU A 14 7.31 4.07 14.08
CA LEU A 14 6.61 3.36 13.03
C LEU A 14 5.27 4.02 12.68
N GLU A 15 4.51 4.47 13.67
CA GLU A 15 3.26 5.21 13.44
C GLU A 15 3.48 6.54 12.70
N ASP A 16 4.57 7.25 13.02
CA ASP A 16 4.97 8.46 12.29
C ASP A 16 5.38 8.12 10.86
N ASP A 17 6.15 7.06 10.64
CA ASP A 17 6.60 6.63 9.31
C ASP A 17 5.43 6.13 8.44
N ILE A 18 4.50 5.35 9.01
CA ILE A 18 3.24 4.99 8.36
C ILE A 18 2.48 6.25 7.94
N SER A 19 2.39 7.25 8.82
CA SER A 19 1.67 8.48 8.53
C SER A 19 2.28 9.25 7.35
N LYS A 20 3.61 9.34 7.29
CA LYS A 20 4.34 9.96 6.18
C LYS A 20 4.09 9.23 4.87
N GLU A 21 4.21 7.90 4.86
CA GLU A 21 4.02 7.12 3.63
C GLU A 21 2.57 7.23 3.11
N ILE A 22 1.58 7.20 4.01
CA ILE A 22 0.17 7.42 3.63
C ILE A 22 -0.04 8.82 3.03
N GLU A 23 0.61 9.83 3.59
CA GLU A 23 0.54 11.20 3.06
C GLU A 23 1.21 11.33 1.68
N LEU A 24 2.35 10.68 1.46
CA LEU A 24 3.00 10.62 0.15
C LEU A 24 2.09 9.96 -0.90
N ILE A 25 1.51 8.80 -0.57
CA ILE A 25 0.55 8.11 -1.44
C ILE A 25 -0.62 9.04 -1.80
N LYS A 26 -1.20 9.69 -0.78
CA LYS A 26 -2.30 10.65 -0.98
C LYS A 26 -1.91 11.78 -1.92
N ASN A 27 -0.76 12.38 -1.70
CA ASN A 27 -0.28 13.52 -2.48
C ASN A 27 -0.05 13.14 -3.95
N GLU A 28 0.55 11.97 -4.19
CA GLU A 28 0.77 11.44 -5.54
C GLU A 28 -0.55 11.16 -6.28
N ILE A 29 -1.50 10.48 -5.63
CA ILE A 29 -2.82 10.23 -6.20
C ILE A 29 -3.53 11.55 -6.50
N PHE A 30 -3.47 12.52 -5.59
CA PHE A 30 -4.16 13.79 -5.74
C PHE A 30 -3.55 14.64 -6.85
N PHE A 31 -2.23 14.61 -6.99
CA PHE A 31 -1.51 15.25 -8.09
C PHE A 31 -2.00 14.74 -9.44
N ILE A 32 -2.09 13.43 -9.62
CA ILE A 32 -2.56 12.82 -10.87
C ILE A 32 -4.04 13.14 -11.12
N LEU A 33 -4.89 13.06 -10.09
CA LEU A 33 -6.31 13.41 -10.19
C LEU A 33 -6.56 14.87 -10.61
N ASP A 34 -5.68 15.80 -10.21
CA ASP A 34 -5.80 17.21 -10.57
C ASP A 34 -5.37 17.51 -12.00
N LYS A 35 -4.63 16.62 -12.67
CA LYS A 35 -4.27 16.77 -14.08
C LYS A 35 -5.49 16.70 -15.00
N ASP A 36 -5.44 17.40 -16.11
CA ASP A 36 -6.49 17.38 -17.13
C ASP A 36 -6.36 16.14 -18.02
N LEU A 37 -6.56 14.97 -17.41
CA LEU A 37 -6.49 13.65 -18.04
C LEU A 37 -7.89 13.10 -18.31
N ASP A 38 -7.94 12.11 -19.20
CA ASP A 38 -9.16 11.38 -19.53
C ASP A 38 -9.84 10.81 -18.26
N ILE A 39 -11.17 10.95 -18.20
CA ILE A 39 -11.94 10.60 -17.00
C ILE A 39 -12.01 9.09 -16.78
N TYR A 40 -11.98 8.28 -17.84
CA TYR A 40 -11.94 6.82 -17.73
C TYR A 40 -10.56 6.35 -17.26
N PHE A 41 -9.49 6.95 -17.78
CA PHE A 41 -8.15 6.73 -17.25
C PHE A 41 -8.08 7.06 -15.75
N LEU A 42 -8.55 8.23 -15.34
CA LEU A 42 -8.55 8.63 -13.93
C LEU A 42 -9.40 7.71 -13.05
N ARG A 43 -10.51 7.17 -13.57
CA ARG A 43 -11.34 6.19 -12.86
C ARG A 43 -10.55 4.91 -12.58
N GLU A 44 -9.96 4.30 -13.60
CA GLU A 44 -9.18 3.06 -13.44
C GLU A 44 -7.92 3.28 -12.58
N PHE A 45 -7.28 4.44 -12.76
CA PHE A 45 -6.19 4.87 -11.90
C PHE A 45 -6.61 4.88 -10.42
N VAL A 46 -7.72 5.52 -10.06
CA VAL A 46 -8.19 5.53 -8.65
C VAL A 46 -8.56 4.14 -8.17
N LYS A 47 -9.08 3.24 -9.02
CA LYS A 47 -9.44 1.87 -8.64
C LYS A 47 -8.23 1.01 -8.28
N GLN A 48 -7.14 1.14 -9.04
CA GLN A 48 -6.02 0.18 -8.97
C GLN A 48 -4.80 0.76 -8.27
N TYR A 49 -4.46 2.01 -8.55
CA TYR A 49 -3.17 2.58 -8.19
C TYR A 49 -2.96 2.78 -6.69
N PRO A 50 -3.94 3.27 -5.90
CA PRO A 50 -3.78 3.42 -4.45
C PRO A 50 -3.44 2.09 -3.76
N ARG A 51 -4.06 1.00 -4.23
CA ARG A 51 -3.82 -0.36 -3.72
C ARG A 51 -2.40 -0.83 -4.02
N LYS A 52 -1.92 -0.58 -5.25
CA LYS A 52 -0.56 -0.91 -5.67
C LYS A 52 0.48 -0.19 -4.81
N LEU A 53 0.36 1.13 -4.69
CA LEU A 53 1.27 1.93 -3.87
C LEU A 53 1.26 1.51 -2.39
N LEU A 54 0.09 1.25 -1.82
CA LEU A 54 -0.01 0.75 -0.45
C LEU A 54 0.76 -0.55 -0.23
N LYS A 55 0.72 -1.48 -1.21
CA LYS A 55 1.48 -2.72 -1.13
C LYS A 55 2.99 -2.45 -1.15
N GLU A 56 3.46 -1.64 -2.10
CA GLU A 56 4.88 -1.28 -2.21
C GLU A 56 5.38 -0.58 -0.94
N LYS A 57 4.61 0.37 -0.39
CA LYS A 57 4.97 1.06 0.85
C LYS A 57 4.89 0.15 2.08
N ALA A 58 3.99 -0.83 2.11
CA ALA A 58 3.95 -1.82 3.18
C ALA A 58 5.23 -2.67 3.23
N GLU A 59 5.80 -3.03 2.07
CA GLU A 59 7.08 -3.75 2.00
C GLU A 59 8.25 -2.91 2.54
N VAL A 60 8.29 -1.62 2.21
CA VAL A 60 9.29 -0.67 2.74
C VAL A 60 9.16 -0.51 4.26
N LEU A 61 7.92 -0.38 4.77
CA LEU A 61 7.65 -0.24 6.20
C LEU A 61 7.97 -1.53 6.98
N LEU A 62 7.75 -2.69 6.37
CA LEU A 62 8.18 -3.98 6.92
C LEU A 62 9.70 -4.01 7.09
N ASP A 63 10.45 -3.69 6.03
CA ASP A 63 11.91 -3.64 6.11
C ASP A 63 12.38 -2.61 7.16
N THR A 64 11.68 -1.48 7.29
CA THR A 64 11.96 -0.45 8.31
C THR A 64 11.73 -0.96 9.72
N LEU A 65 10.59 -1.60 10.00
CA LEU A 65 10.28 -2.22 11.30
C LEU A 65 11.33 -3.26 11.67
N LEU A 66 11.64 -4.18 10.76
CA LEU A 66 12.65 -5.21 11.00
C LEU A 66 14.02 -4.61 11.27
N ASN A 67 14.39 -3.52 10.60
CA ASN A 67 15.64 -2.82 10.86
C ASN A 67 15.65 -2.13 12.22
N TYR A 68 14.54 -1.53 12.67
CA TYR A 68 14.43 -0.98 14.03
C TYR A 68 14.61 -2.07 15.08
N LEU A 69 13.92 -3.21 14.95
CA LEU A 69 14.03 -4.32 15.89
C LEU A 69 15.44 -4.94 15.89
N MET A 70 16.00 -5.17 14.70
CA MET A 70 17.34 -5.73 14.55
C MET A 70 18.41 -4.82 15.12
N LYS A 71 18.29 -3.49 15.00
CA LYS A 71 19.25 -2.55 15.60
C LYS A 71 19.37 -2.78 17.11
N GLU A 72 18.24 -2.84 17.80
CA GLU A 72 18.21 -3.06 19.25
C GLU A 72 18.77 -4.42 19.65
N ILE A 73 18.53 -5.45 18.85
CA ILE A 73 19.09 -6.79 19.10
C ILE A 73 20.59 -6.82 18.88
N LEU A 74 21.08 -6.23 17.78
CA LEU A 74 22.49 -6.22 17.44
C LEU A 74 23.32 -5.49 18.50
N GLU A 75 22.80 -4.42 19.08
CA GLU A 75 23.44 -3.73 20.21
C GLU A 75 23.58 -4.65 21.44
N LYS A 76 22.58 -5.50 21.72
CA LYS A 76 22.66 -6.48 22.82
C LYS A 76 23.60 -7.64 22.51
N ILE A 77 23.56 -8.14 21.28
CA ILE A 77 24.36 -9.30 20.85
C ILE A 77 25.84 -8.98 20.75
N LYS A 78 26.20 -7.74 20.39
CA LYS A 78 27.60 -7.28 20.30
C LYS A 78 28.40 -7.55 21.58
N ASN A 79 27.73 -7.52 22.74
CA ASN A 79 28.35 -7.72 24.05
C ASN A 79 28.31 -9.19 24.53
N MET A 80 27.73 -10.11 23.75
CA MET A 80 27.66 -11.54 24.09
C MET A 80 28.92 -12.30 23.64
N HIS A 81 29.10 -13.51 24.17
CA HIS A 81 30.17 -14.43 23.72
C HIS A 81 30.08 -14.70 22.21
N ILE A 82 31.23 -14.83 21.55
CA ILE A 82 31.37 -14.99 20.09
C ILE A 82 30.51 -16.14 19.54
N GLU A 83 30.42 -17.25 20.27
CA GLU A 83 29.58 -18.39 19.88
C GLU A 83 28.08 -18.04 19.80
N HIS A 84 27.58 -17.19 20.71
CA HIS A 84 26.19 -16.73 20.69
C HIS A 84 25.94 -15.77 19.54
N GLN A 85 26.89 -14.88 19.25
CA GLN A 85 26.81 -14.00 18.09
C GLN A 85 26.70 -14.83 16.81
N HIS A 86 27.58 -15.82 16.63
CA HIS A 86 27.59 -16.67 15.45
C HIS A 86 26.30 -17.52 15.32
N LYS A 87 25.77 -18.06 16.43
CA LYS A 87 24.48 -18.77 16.43
C LYS A 87 23.33 -17.86 16.01
N PHE A 88 23.32 -16.60 16.44
CA PHE A 88 22.30 -15.63 16.05
C PHE A 88 22.34 -15.31 14.57
N PHE A 89 23.53 -15.01 14.03
CA PHE A 89 23.66 -14.72 12.60
C PHE A 89 23.26 -15.90 11.71
N LYS A 90 23.50 -17.14 12.18
CA LYS A 90 23.04 -18.36 11.49
C LYS A 90 21.53 -18.53 11.47
N GLU A 91 20.82 -18.08 12.51
CA GLU A 91 19.36 -18.20 12.58
C GLU A 91 18.67 -17.28 11.55
N ASN A 92 19.33 -16.20 11.13
CA ASN A 92 18.85 -15.23 10.13
C ASN A 92 17.38 -14.81 10.32
N LEU A 93 17.05 -14.44 11.56
CA LEU A 93 15.68 -14.19 12.02
C LEU A 93 14.98 -13.10 11.19
N ARG A 94 15.72 -12.05 10.80
CA ARG A 94 15.22 -10.96 9.94
C ARG A 94 14.65 -11.49 8.63
N ASP A 95 15.43 -12.28 7.89
CA ASP A 95 15.03 -12.73 6.57
C ASP A 95 13.93 -13.79 6.65
N LYS A 96 13.97 -14.65 7.67
CA LYS A 96 12.89 -15.62 7.92
C LYS A 96 11.54 -14.93 8.11
N ILE A 97 11.47 -13.94 9.02
CA ILE A 97 10.24 -13.19 9.28
C ILE A 97 9.82 -12.38 8.04
N ARG A 98 10.79 -11.79 7.32
CA ARG A 98 10.51 -11.07 6.07
C ARG A 98 9.88 -11.96 5.00
N ILE A 99 10.43 -13.16 4.79
CA ILE A 99 9.90 -14.12 3.81
C ILE A 99 8.49 -14.55 4.19
N GLU A 100 8.25 -14.85 5.47
CA GLU A 100 6.92 -15.22 5.95
C GLU A 100 5.91 -14.07 5.79
N ALA A 101 6.28 -12.86 6.18
CA ALA A 101 5.46 -11.66 6.04
C ALA A 101 5.19 -11.28 4.58
N LEU A 102 6.02 -11.69 3.62
CA LEU A 102 5.81 -11.47 2.19
C LEU A 102 5.21 -12.67 1.44
N SER A 103 4.94 -13.77 2.16
CA SER A 103 4.32 -14.96 1.59
C SER A 103 2.89 -14.69 1.11
N GLU A 104 2.33 -15.60 0.33
CA GLU A 104 0.97 -15.48 -0.19
C GLU A 104 -0.08 -15.28 0.93
N ASN A 105 0.13 -15.91 2.09
CA ASN A 105 -0.79 -15.83 3.23
C ASN A 105 -0.41 -14.76 4.25
N GLY A 106 0.86 -14.37 4.31
CA GLY A 106 1.37 -13.36 5.25
C GLY A 106 1.36 -11.92 4.72
N SER A 107 1.36 -11.74 3.40
CA SER A 107 1.47 -10.41 2.78
C SER A 107 0.31 -9.48 3.10
N PHE A 108 0.64 -8.18 3.23
CA PHE A 108 -0.36 -7.13 3.36
C PHE A 108 -1.21 -7.05 2.08
N LYS A 109 -2.51 -7.33 2.21
CA LYS A 109 -3.48 -7.30 1.12
C LYS A 109 -4.47 -6.15 1.32
N PRO A 110 -4.14 -4.94 0.84
CA PRO A 110 -5.05 -3.81 0.97
C PRO A 110 -6.36 -4.10 0.23
N GLN A 111 -7.47 -3.73 0.87
CA GLN A 111 -8.81 -3.94 0.31
C GLN A 111 -8.98 -3.19 -1.02
N PRO A 112 -9.85 -3.66 -1.92
CA PRO A 112 -10.24 -2.89 -3.10
C PRO A 112 -10.93 -1.59 -2.70
N ILE A 113 -10.58 -0.49 -3.38
CA ILE A 113 -11.29 0.78 -3.20
C ILE A 113 -12.66 0.71 -3.87
N LYS A 114 -13.71 0.97 -3.08
CA LYS A 114 -15.08 1.05 -3.57
C LYS A 114 -15.36 2.47 -4.06
N ILE A 115 -15.23 2.68 -5.37
CA ILE A 115 -15.65 3.93 -6.01
C ILE A 115 -17.14 3.86 -6.28
N LYS A 116 -17.93 4.80 -5.74
CA LYS A 116 -19.34 4.93 -6.15
C LYS A 116 -19.40 5.33 -7.63
N GLU A 117 -20.09 4.52 -8.41
CA GLU A 117 -20.34 4.76 -9.83
C GLU A 117 -21.57 5.68 -9.92
N GLU A 118 -21.36 6.95 -10.27
CA GLU A 118 -22.49 7.76 -10.73
C GLU A 118 -22.71 7.40 -12.20
N GLU A 119 -23.48 6.32 -12.46
CA GLU A 119 -23.86 5.85 -13.81
C GLU A 119 -24.43 7.01 -14.66
N GLY A 120 -25.19 7.92 -14.04
CA GLY A 120 -25.74 9.11 -14.72
C GLY A 120 -24.71 10.16 -15.15
N LEU A 121 -23.46 10.11 -14.65
CA LEU A 121 -22.40 11.04 -15.04
C LEU A 121 -21.43 10.50 -16.09
N LEU A 122 -21.40 9.22 -16.45
CA LEU A 122 -20.56 8.78 -17.57
C LEU A 122 -21.37 8.70 -18.87
N ASP A 123 -22.60 8.21 -18.81
CA ASP A 123 -23.45 7.98 -20.00
C ASP A 123 -23.93 9.27 -20.69
N LYS A 124 -24.17 10.34 -19.93
CA LYS A 124 -24.65 11.63 -20.48
C LYS A 124 -23.57 12.45 -21.20
N THR A 125 -22.33 11.95 -21.21
CA THR A 125 -21.18 12.60 -21.85
C THR A 125 -21.12 12.24 -23.33
N ILE A 126 -21.56 11.01 -23.66
CA ILE A 126 -21.63 10.47 -25.03
C ILE A 126 -22.81 11.06 -25.80
N THR A 127 -23.89 11.42 -25.10
CA THR A 127 -25.14 11.91 -25.72
C THR A 127 -25.22 13.44 -25.88
N ALA A 128 -24.27 14.21 -25.34
CA ALA A 128 -24.37 15.67 -25.28
C ALA A 128 -23.63 16.44 -26.39
N ALA A 129 -22.95 15.74 -27.31
CA ALA A 129 -22.40 16.35 -28.52
C ALA A 129 -23.26 15.95 -29.73
N PRO A 130 -24.09 16.85 -30.29
CA PRO A 130 -24.62 16.64 -31.63
C PRO A 130 -23.42 16.69 -32.59
N GLY A 131 -22.96 15.52 -33.02
CA GLY A 131 -21.89 15.38 -34.02
C GLY A 131 -20.66 14.55 -33.64
N ILE A 132 -20.55 14.02 -32.42
CA ILE A 132 -19.44 13.10 -32.08
C ILE A 132 -20.02 11.84 -31.41
N ALA A 133 -20.45 10.89 -32.23
CA ALA A 133 -20.68 9.52 -31.81
C ALA A 133 -19.32 8.81 -31.66
N LEU A 134 -18.68 8.93 -30.50
CA LEU A 134 -17.57 8.05 -30.13
C LEU A 134 -18.19 6.85 -29.41
N SER A 135 -18.37 5.77 -30.16
CA SER A 135 -18.83 4.49 -29.65
C SER A 135 -17.83 3.95 -28.63
N ALA A 136 -18.33 3.67 -27.43
CA ALA A 136 -17.70 2.72 -26.54
C ALA A 136 -17.68 1.37 -27.28
N GLY A 137 -16.49 0.88 -27.63
CA GLY A 137 -16.31 -0.26 -28.52
C GLY A 137 -16.03 0.22 -29.95
N GLY A 138 -14.81 -0.03 -30.42
CA GLY A 138 -14.31 0.53 -31.67
C GLY A 138 -15.23 0.28 -32.88
N ILE A 139 -15.43 1.33 -33.66
CA ILE A 139 -15.49 1.38 -35.13
C ILE A 139 -15.49 2.88 -35.47
N ILE A 140 -14.63 3.28 -36.40
CA ILE A 140 -14.54 4.64 -36.94
C ILE A 140 -15.84 4.89 -37.72
N ALA A 141 -16.74 5.73 -37.21
CA ALA A 141 -17.94 6.11 -37.94
C ALA A 141 -17.59 7.18 -38.99
N THR A 142 -17.33 6.71 -40.21
CA THR A 142 -17.29 7.52 -41.43
C THR A 142 -18.57 8.33 -41.57
N VAL A 143 -18.45 9.65 -41.72
CA VAL A 143 -19.56 10.57 -41.95
C VAL A 143 -20.11 10.32 -43.35
N ALA A 144 -21.14 9.49 -43.46
CA ALA A 144 -21.94 9.39 -44.68
C ALA A 144 -22.98 10.50 -44.66
N ILE A 145 -22.74 11.55 -45.44
CA ILE A 145 -23.75 12.58 -45.74
C ILE A 145 -24.66 11.96 -46.82
N PRO A 146 -25.96 11.77 -46.58
CA PRO A 146 -26.86 11.49 -47.68
C PRO A 146 -27.08 12.80 -48.44
N GLU A 147 -26.64 12.85 -49.69
CA GLU A 147 -27.10 13.84 -50.66
C GLU A 147 -28.63 13.71 -50.79
N THR A 148 -29.32 14.85 -50.88
CA THR A 148 -30.76 15.01 -51.17
C THR A 148 -31.75 14.93 -50.01
N ILE A 149 -31.79 15.97 -49.15
CA ILE A 149 -33.07 16.43 -48.57
C ILE A 149 -33.13 17.95 -48.61
N THR A 150 -34.27 18.43 -49.12
CA THR A 150 -34.63 19.80 -49.47
C THR A 150 -34.39 20.83 -48.36
N LEU A 151 -33.77 21.95 -48.75
CA LEU A 151 -33.63 23.20 -47.99
C LEU A 151 -35.00 23.73 -47.56
N LYS A 152 -35.41 23.47 -46.33
CA LYS A 152 -36.29 24.38 -45.58
C LYS A 152 -35.40 25.34 -44.81
N ALA A 153 -35.44 26.61 -45.20
CA ALA A 153 -34.80 27.70 -44.49
C ALA A 153 -35.26 27.70 -43.03
N ILE A 154 -34.35 27.32 -42.12
CA ILE A 154 -34.47 27.59 -40.69
C ILE A 154 -33.66 28.86 -40.43
N PRO A 155 -34.19 29.87 -39.71
CA PRO A 155 -33.49 31.12 -39.51
C PRO A 155 -32.16 30.86 -38.81
N ALA A 156 -31.08 31.33 -39.44
CA ALA A 156 -29.81 31.47 -38.76
C ALA A 156 -30.01 32.46 -37.60
N VAL A 157 -29.93 31.97 -36.37
CA VAL A 157 -29.19 32.50 -35.20
C VAL A 157 -29.62 31.65 -33.99
N SER A 158 -28.85 30.63 -33.62
CA SER A 158 -28.74 30.22 -32.21
C SER A 158 -27.41 29.53 -31.90
N THR A 159 -26.54 30.32 -31.28
CA THR A 159 -25.54 29.89 -30.27
C THR A 159 -24.27 29.16 -30.72
N LEU A 160 -23.31 29.96 -31.20
CA LEU A 160 -21.88 29.74 -30.93
C LEU A 160 -21.55 29.64 -29.41
N PHE A 161 -22.53 29.88 -28.52
CA PHE A 161 -22.45 29.66 -27.06
C PHE A 161 -22.77 28.23 -26.60
N GLY A 162 -23.42 27.41 -27.44
CA GLY A 162 -23.76 26.01 -27.14
C GLY A 162 -22.54 25.13 -26.80
N PRO A 163 -21.47 25.11 -27.61
CA PRO A 163 -20.29 24.31 -27.31
C PRO A 163 -19.57 24.79 -26.04
N ILE A 164 -19.48 26.10 -25.79
CA ILE A 164 -18.85 26.65 -24.57
C ILE A 164 -19.61 26.23 -23.31
N TYR A 165 -20.95 26.30 -23.32
CA TYR A 165 -21.77 25.88 -22.19
C TYR A 165 -21.68 24.38 -21.93
N ILE A 166 -21.68 23.56 -22.98
CA ILE A 166 -21.52 22.09 -22.88
C ILE A 166 -20.12 21.75 -22.34
N ILE A 167 -19.06 22.36 -22.87
CA ILE A 167 -17.68 22.18 -22.38
C ILE A 167 -17.55 22.61 -20.92
N LYS A 168 -18.14 23.75 -20.53
CA LYS A 168 -18.15 24.22 -19.14
C LYS A 168 -18.87 23.22 -18.21
N LYS A 169 -20.03 22.73 -18.62
CA LYS A 169 -20.82 21.73 -17.88
C LYS A 169 -20.07 20.40 -17.73
N LEU A 170 -19.36 19.96 -18.78
CA LEU A 170 -18.49 18.78 -18.76
C LEU A 170 -17.30 18.96 -17.83
N LYS A 171 -16.63 20.11 -17.87
CA LYS A 171 -15.50 20.44 -16.98
C LYS A 171 -15.94 20.52 -15.53
N ASP A 172 -17.07 21.14 -15.24
CA ASP A 172 -17.65 21.22 -13.89
C ASP A 172 -18.02 19.84 -13.35
N LYS A 173 -18.53 18.96 -14.21
CA LYS A 173 -18.87 17.58 -13.89
C LYS A 173 -17.62 16.74 -13.59
N ASN A 174 -16.59 16.82 -14.43
CA ASN A 174 -15.30 16.16 -14.17
C ASN A 174 -14.68 16.65 -12.86
N ARG A 175 -14.77 17.95 -12.56
CA ARG A 175 -14.32 18.53 -11.29
C ARG A 175 -15.08 17.98 -10.09
N ARG A 176 -16.40 17.77 -10.20
CA ARG A 176 -17.23 17.16 -9.14
C ARG A 176 -16.82 15.69 -8.91
N LEU A 177 -16.65 14.91 -9.98
CA LEU A 177 -16.19 13.51 -9.90
C LEU A 177 -14.82 13.41 -9.21
N LYS A 178 -13.84 14.22 -9.63
CA LYS A 178 -12.51 14.28 -9.00
C LYS A 178 -12.59 14.59 -7.50
N LYS A 179 -13.46 15.51 -7.08
CA LYS A 179 -13.68 15.80 -5.65
C LYS A 179 -14.26 14.60 -4.88
N ILE A 180 -15.19 13.86 -5.49
CA ILE A 180 -15.78 12.65 -4.90
C ILE A 180 -14.70 11.57 -4.76
N TRP A 181 -13.92 11.32 -5.81
CA TRP A 181 -12.84 10.34 -5.79
C TRP A 181 -11.78 10.69 -4.76
N LYS A 182 -11.37 11.96 -4.65
CA LYS A 182 -10.46 12.42 -3.59
C LYS A 182 -10.99 12.12 -2.18
N LYS A 183 -12.29 12.33 -1.93
CA LYS A 183 -12.91 11.98 -0.64
C LYS A 183 -12.90 10.46 -0.40
N GLN A 184 -13.21 9.66 -1.41
CA GLN A 184 -13.18 8.20 -1.33
C GLN A 184 -11.77 7.67 -1.08
N VAL A 185 -10.77 8.19 -1.80
CA VAL A 185 -9.35 7.88 -1.58
C VAL A 185 -8.92 8.24 -0.16
N ASN A 186 -9.28 9.43 0.36
CA ASN A 186 -8.97 9.80 1.74
C ASN A 186 -9.57 8.81 2.76
N SER A 187 -10.85 8.45 2.57
CA SER A 187 -11.51 7.48 3.45
C SER A 187 -10.85 6.11 3.39
N TYR A 188 -10.49 5.68 2.17
CA TYR A 188 -9.79 4.43 1.93
C TYR A 188 -8.41 4.41 2.60
N LEU A 189 -7.59 5.43 2.39
CA LEU A 189 -6.26 5.54 2.98
C LEU A 189 -6.31 5.60 4.52
N LYS A 190 -7.34 6.21 5.09
CA LYS A 190 -7.53 6.22 6.55
C LYS A 190 -7.78 4.82 7.11
N LEU A 191 -8.58 4.00 6.42
CA LEU A 191 -8.82 2.61 6.81
C LEU A 191 -7.56 1.77 6.59
N ALA A 192 -6.94 1.89 5.42
CA ALA A 192 -5.72 1.17 5.06
C ALA A 192 -4.57 1.47 6.03
N LYS A 193 -4.46 2.70 6.55
CA LYS A 193 -3.49 3.07 7.60
C LYS A 193 -3.63 2.19 8.84
N ASN A 194 -4.86 1.96 9.30
CA ASN A 194 -5.11 1.15 10.49
C ASN A 194 -4.82 -0.33 10.23
N ASP A 195 -5.24 -0.84 9.07
CA ASP A 195 -4.98 -2.23 8.67
C ASP A 195 -3.47 -2.48 8.54
N LEU A 196 -2.74 -1.53 7.95
CA LEU A 196 -1.29 -1.57 7.80
C LEU A 196 -0.58 -1.55 9.16
N LYS A 197 -1.01 -0.67 10.07
CA LYS A 197 -0.49 -0.62 11.45
C LYS A 197 -0.70 -1.96 12.15
N LYS A 198 -1.90 -2.52 12.05
CA LYS A 198 -2.22 -3.82 12.66
C LYS A 198 -1.32 -4.94 12.10
N TRP A 199 -1.22 -5.03 10.78
CA TRP A 199 -0.38 -6.03 10.12
C TRP A 199 1.09 -5.93 10.55
N LEU A 200 1.65 -4.72 10.64
CA LEU A 200 3.02 -4.51 11.12
C LEU A 200 3.20 -4.91 12.59
N LEU A 201 2.22 -4.64 13.45
CA LEU A 201 2.26 -5.07 14.86
C LEU A 201 2.16 -6.60 15.00
N ASP A 202 1.38 -7.26 14.15
CA ASP A 202 1.32 -8.72 14.10
C ASP A 202 2.69 -9.31 13.69
N VAL A 203 3.39 -8.67 12.74
CA VAL A 203 4.77 -9.05 12.36
C VAL A 203 5.75 -8.81 13.51
N GLU A 204 5.65 -7.69 14.22
CA GLU A 204 6.46 -7.42 15.41
C GLU A 204 6.27 -8.51 16.48
N ALA A 205 5.02 -8.90 16.75
CA ALA A 205 4.72 -9.95 17.71
C ALA A 205 5.34 -11.31 17.30
N ASN A 206 5.25 -11.67 16.02
CA ASN A 206 5.89 -12.89 15.49
C ASN A 206 7.41 -12.84 15.63
N PHE A 207 8.02 -11.69 15.32
CA PHE A 207 9.45 -11.48 15.47
C PHE A 207 9.89 -11.66 16.93
N LEU A 208 9.16 -11.05 17.88
CA LEU A 208 9.46 -11.16 19.31
C LEU A 208 9.33 -12.60 19.82
N LYS A 209 8.32 -13.33 19.34
CA LYS A 209 8.12 -14.75 19.67
C LYS A 209 9.28 -15.62 19.18
N ASP A 210 9.71 -15.44 17.93
CA ASP A 210 10.84 -16.17 17.36
C ASP A 210 12.16 -15.83 18.09
N LEU A 211 12.35 -14.56 18.47
CA LEU A 211 13.48 -14.11 19.27
C LEU A 211 13.49 -14.77 20.67
N GLU A 212 12.34 -14.87 21.33
CA GLU A 212 12.22 -15.53 22.62
C GLU A 212 12.54 -17.03 22.52
N PHE A 213 12.02 -17.70 21.49
CA PHE A 213 12.33 -19.10 21.21
C PHE A 213 13.83 -19.31 21.00
N PHE A 214 14.48 -18.44 20.23
CA PHE A 214 15.93 -18.45 20.03
C PHE A 214 16.71 -18.30 21.34
N HIS A 215 16.32 -17.35 22.20
CA HIS A 215 16.94 -17.17 23.52
C HIS A 215 16.82 -18.42 24.42
N LYS A 216 15.65 -19.06 24.43
CA LYS A 216 15.43 -20.31 25.19
C LYS A 216 16.33 -21.44 24.68
N LYS A 217 16.44 -21.59 23.35
CA LYS A 217 17.32 -22.59 22.70
C LYS A 217 18.79 -22.40 23.04
N ILE A 218 19.26 -21.15 23.15
CA ILE A 218 20.63 -20.86 23.59
C ILE A 218 20.83 -21.24 25.05
N SER A 219 19.90 -20.86 25.91
CA SER A 219 20.03 -21.06 27.36
C SER A 219 20.08 -22.55 27.72
N SER A 220 19.21 -23.38 27.11
CA SER A 220 19.21 -24.83 27.32
C SER A 220 20.44 -25.55 26.73
N SER A 221 20.99 -25.03 25.63
CA SER A 221 22.27 -25.51 25.08
C SER A 221 23.45 -25.24 26.03
N LEU A 222 23.36 -24.21 26.86
CA LEU A 222 24.40 -23.85 27.83
C LEU A 222 24.33 -24.75 29.08
N GLU A 223 23.14 -24.95 29.63
CA GLU A 223 22.92 -25.86 30.77
C GLU A 223 23.40 -27.29 30.45
N SER A 224 23.02 -27.81 29.27
CA SER A 224 23.43 -29.16 28.84
C SER A 224 24.92 -29.32 28.50
N SER A 225 25.65 -28.23 28.25
CA SER A 225 27.11 -28.27 28.04
C SER A 225 27.89 -28.13 29.34
N ILE A 226 27.38 -27.35 30.30
CA ILE A 226 27.91 -27.28 31.67
C ILE A 226 27.76 -28.64 32.36
N ASP A 227 26.61 -29.29 32.26
CA ASP A 227 26.36 -30.62 32.86
C ASP A 227 27.29 -31.71 32.29
N ARG A 228 27.60 -31.68 30.99
CA ARG A 228 28.57 -32.63 30.41
C ARG A 228 30.01 -32.31 30.81
N GLY A 229 30.33 -31.03 30.96
CA GLY A 229 31.64 -30.58 31.44
C GLY A 229 31.91 -31.07 32.86
N SER A 230 30.97 -30.86 33.78
CA SER A 230 31.08 -31.30 35.18
C SER A 230 31.15 -32.83 35.32
N ILE A 231 30.42 -33.59 34.50
CA ILE A 231 30.54 -35.06 34.45
C ILE A 231 31.95 -35.49 34.00
N ASN A 232 32.52 -34.86 32.98
CA ASN A 232 33.86 -35.19 32.49
C ASN A 232 34.96 -34.79 33.48
N TYR A 233 34.84 -33.63 34.14
CA TYR A 233 35.78 -33.22 35.20
C TYR A 233 35.73 -34.15 36.43
N ALA A 234 34.55 -34.62 36.82
CA ALA A 234 34.40 -35.59 37.91
C ALA A 234 35.02 -36.96 37.58
N LYS A 235 34.96 -37.37 36.30
CA LYS A 235 35.60 -38.61 35.82
C LYS A 235 37.13 -38.53 35.87
N ILE A 236 37.71 -37.38 35.55
CA ILE A 236 39.17 -37.20 35.52
C ILE A 236 39.77 -37.13 36.94
N LYS A 237 39.03 -36.60 37.92
CA LYS A 237 39.49 -36.53 39.33
C LYS A 237 39.40 -37.84 40.11
N ASN A 238 38.65 -38.83 39.61
CA ASN A 238 38.45 -40.14 40.25
C ASN A 238 39.26 -41.28 39.60
N THR A 239 40.28 -40.94 38.82
CA THR A 239 41.31 -41.83 38.27
C THR A 239 42.66 -41.37 38.77
#